data_AF-A0A3B8I698-F1
#
_entry.id   AF-A0A3B8I698-F1
#
_cell.length_a   1.000
_cell.length_b   1.000
_cell.length_c   1.000
_cell.angle_alpha   90.00
_cell.angle_beta   90.00
_cell.angle_gamma   90.00
#
_symmetry.space_group_name_H-M   'P 1'
#
loop_
_entity.id
_entity.type
_entity.pdbx_description
1 polymer ?
#
loop_
_entity_poly.entity_id
_entity_poly.type
_entity_poly.pdbx_seq_one_letter_code
_entity_poly.pdbx_strand_id
1 'polypeptide(L)' 'MCIRDRKLQERMAKLSGGVAVIQVGAATETELKEKKHRIEDALAATKAGVEEGIVPGGGVALICAIKALDNVQAEGDEL' A
#
# COMPACT_ATOMS: atom_id res chain seq x y z
N MET A 1 10.79 -20.76 20.88
CA MET A 1 11.80 -20.77 19.79
C MET A 1 11.67 -19.59 18.81
N CYS A 2 10.90 -18.51 19.04
CA CYS A 2 10.54 -17.61 17.91
C CYS A 2 10.67 -16.08 18.08
N ILE A 3 10.97 -15.51 19.26
CA ILE A 3 10.95 -14.03 19.42
C ILE A 3 12.29 -13.37 19.01
N ARG A 4 13.41 -14.04 19.25
CA ARG A 4 14.76 -13.49 18.97
C ARG A 4 15.07 -13.47 17.47
N ASP A 5 14.74 -14.55 16.79
CA ASP A 5 15.00 -14.71 15.35
C ASP A 5 14.20 -13.72 14.51
N ARG A 6 12.95 -13.42 14.91
CA ARG A 6 12.10 -12.43 14.25
C ARG A 6 12.68 -11.00 14.34
N LYS A 7 13.19 -10.60 15.52
CA LYS A 7 13.86 -9.30 15.70
C LYS A 7 15.18 -9.20 14.94
N LEU A 8 15.91 -10.31 14.81
CA LEU A 8 17.15 -10.36 14.01
C LEU A 8 16.86 -10.27 12.52
N GLN A 9 15.82 -10.95 12.02
CA GLN A 9 15.38 -10.85 10.64
C GLN A 9 14.91 -9.44 10.27
N GLU A 10 14.14 -8.76 11.12
CA GLU A 10 13.73 -7.37 10.86
C GLU A 10 14.94 -6.41 10.73
N ARG A 11 15.97 -6.60 11.55
CA ARG A 11 17.21 -5.80 11.47
C ARG A 11 18.03 -6.16 10.25
N MET A 12 18.15 -7.44 9.91
CA MET A 12 18.83 -7.90 8.70
C MET A 12 18.14 -7.40 7.43
N ALA A 13 16.80 -7.37 7.41
CA ALA A 13 16.03 -6.85 6.28
C ALA A 13 16.29 -5.35 6.08
N LYS A 14 16.34 -4.56 7.16
CA LYS A 14 16.66 -3.12 7.10
C LYS A 14 18.11 -2.85 6.68
N LEU A 15 19.06 -3.73 7.01
CA LEU A 15 20.47 -3.60 6.64
C LEU A 15 20.75 -4.07 5.20
N SER A 16 20.08 -5.14 4.77
CA SER A 16 20.27 -5.72 3.42
C SER A 16 19.44 -5.00 2.36
N GLY A 17 18.37 -4.31 2.78
CA GLY A 17 17.58 -3.44 1.92
C GLY A 17 18.37 -2.20 1.54
N GLY A 18 18.98 -2.21 0.35
CA GLY A 18 19.58 -1.03 -0.25
C GLY A 18 18.53 0.05 -0.58
N VAL A 19 18.97 1.29 -0.73
CA VAL A 19 18.11 2.40 -1.16
C VAL A 19 18.20 2.54 -2.68
N ALA A 20 17.08 2.32 -3.38
CA ALA A 20 16.97 2.59 -4.80
C ALA A 20 16.66 4.07 -5.04
N VAL A 21 17.47 4.74 -5.86
CA VAL A 21 17.27 6.15 -6.24
C VAL A 21 16.75 6.20 -7.67
N ILE A 22 15.57 6.80 -7.87
CA ILE A 22 14.96 6.98 -9.18
C ILE A 22 15.19 8.42 -9.63
N GLN A 23 15.87 8.59 -10.76
CA GLN A 23 16.12 9.90 -11.37
C GLN A 23 15.10 10.16 -12.48
N VAL A 24 14.42 11.30 -12.41
CA VAL A 24 13.38 11.70 -13.37
C VAL A 24 13.84 12.94 -14.12
N GLY A 25 13.89 12.86 -15.44
CA GLY A 25 14.26 13.98 -16.31
C GLY A 25 13.04 14.62 -17.00
N ALA A 26 13.11 15.94 -17.20
CA ALA A 26 12.17 16.69 -18.03
C ALA A 26 12.87 17.88 -18.73
N ALA A 27 12.26 18.41 -19.79
CA ALA A 27 12.83 19.52 -20.56
C ALA A 27 12.61 20.88 -19.89
N THR A 28 11.53 21.03 -19.12
CA THR A 28 11.18 22.26 -18.40
C THR A 28 10.99 22.01 -16.90
N GLU A 29 11.17 23.04 -16.07
CA GLU A 29 11.06 22.93 -14.61
C GLU A 29 9.63 22.54 -14.16
N THR A 30 8.61 23.04 -14.87
CA THR A 30 7.20 22.74 -14.59
C THR A 30 6.89 21.26 -14.87
N GLU A 31 7.35 20.73 -16.00
CA GLU A 31 7.19 19.30 -16.33
C GLU A 31 7.97 18.39 -15.38
N LEU A 32 9.11 18.85 -14.86
CA LEU A 32 9.91 18.09 -13.90
C LEU A 32 9.14 17.88 -12.60
N LYS A 33 8.49 18.93 -12.08
CA LYS A 33 7.67 18.85 -10.85
C LYS A 33 6.45 17.95 -11.06
N GLU A 34 5.74 18.12 -12.16
CA GLU A 34 4.60 17.28 -12.57
C GLU A 34 4.97 15.78 -12.68
N LYS A 35 6.07 15.46 -13.37
CA LYS A 35 6.52 14.06 -13.51
C LYS A 35 7.02 13.48 -12.21
N LYS A 36 7.69 14.28 -11.37
CA LYS A 36 8.15 13.84 -10.06
C LYS A 36 6.96 13.46 -9.17
N HIS A 37 5.94 14.32 -9.07
CA HIS A 37 4.76 14.03 -8.26
C HIS A 37 4.00 12.78 -8.76
N ARG A 38 3.82 12.63 -10.07
CA ARG A 38 3.19 11.41 -10.63
C ARG A 38 3.94 10.12 -10.30
N ILE A 39 5.27 10.17 -10.25
CA ILE A 39 6.09 8.99 -9.92
C ILE A 39 6.06 8.72 -8.42
N GLU A 40 6.06 9.75 -7.58
CA GLU A 40 5.89 9.62 -6.13
C GLU A 40 4.56 8.94 -5.79
N ASP A 41 3.46 9.37 -6.43
CA ASP A 41 2.13 8.78 -6.27
C ASP A 41 2.09 7.32 -6.73
N ALA A 42 2.64 7.03 -7.91
CA ALA A 42 2.67 5.67 -8.45
C ALA A 42 3.48 4.72 -7.55
N LEU A 43 4.59 5.21 -6.97
CA LEU A 43 5.44 4.44 -6.06
C LEU A 43 4.73 4.17 -4.73
N ALA A 44 3.95 5.13 -4.22
CA ALA A 44 3.12 4.91 -3.04
C ALA A 44 2.00 3.89 -3.30
N ALA A 45 1.28 4.03 -4.42
CA ALA A 45 0.18 3.15 -4.79
C ALA A 45 0.63 1.69 -5.01
N THR A 46 1.76 1.49 -5.68
CA THR A 46 2.31 0.15 -5.92
C THR A 46 2.82 -0.50 -4.63
N LYS A 47 3.41 0.25 -3.70
CA LYS A 47 3.79 -0.27 -2.38
C LYS A 47 2.57 -0.75 -1.60
N ALA A 48 1.52 0.07 -1.53
CA ALA A 48 0.28 -0.31 -0.86
C ALA A 48 -0.36 -1.58 -1.48
N GLY A 49 -0.38 -1.66 -2.81
CA GLY A 49 -0.91 -2.83 -3.52
C GLY A 49 -0.10 -4.11 -3.32
N VAL A 50 1.21 -4.02 -3.08
CA VAL A 50 2.05 -5.19 -2.77
C VAL A 50 1.83 -5.68 -1.33
N GLU A 51 1.57 -4.77 -0.39
CA GLU A 51 1.39 -5.11 1.03
C GLU A 51 0.00 -5.69 1.32
N GLU A 52 -1.07 -5.06 0.83
CA GLU A 52 -2.45 -5.42 1.15
C GLU A 52 -3.20 -6.13 0.00
N GLY A 53 -2.63 -6.12 -1.20
CA GLY A 53 -3.28 -6.61 -2.42
C GLY A 53 -4.07 -5.53 -3.15
N ILE A 54 -4.65 -5.89 -4.31
CA ILE A 54 -5.38 -4.97 -5.19
C ILE A 54 -6.86 -5.38 -5.24
N VAL A 55 -7.76 -4.42 -5.07
CA VAL A 55 -9.22 -4.59 -5.18
C VAL A 55 -9.77 -3.82 -6.38
N PRO A 56 -10.93 -4.22 -6.95
CA PRO A 56 -11.58 -3.47 -8.01
C PRO A 56 -11.98 -2.07 -7.52
N GLY A 57 -11.51 -1.04 -8.24
CA GLY A 57 -11.76 0.36 -7.92
C GLY A 57 -13.20 0.83 -8.22
N GLY A 58 -13.39 2.16 -8.30
CA GLY A 58 -14.68 2.76 -8.66
C GLY A 58 -15.78 2.55 -7.61
N GLY A 59 -15.43 2.24 -6.37
CA GLY A 59 -16.39 1.92 -5.31
C GLY A 59 -17.03 0.54 -5.41
N VAL A 60 -16.72 -0.25 -6.45
CA VAL A 60 -17.26 -1.61 -6.64
C VAL A 60 -16.83 -2.55 -5.52
N ALA A 61 -15.60 -2.40 -5.01
CA ALA A 61 -15.14 -3.14 -3.84
C ALA A 61 -16.06 -3.00 -2.62
N LEU A 62 -16.61 -1.81 -2.36
CA LEU A 62 -17.54 -1.58 -1.25
C LEU A 62 -18.88 -2.27 -1.49
N ILE A 63 -19.40 -2.21 -2.72
CA ILE A 63 -20.65 -2.90 -3.09
C ILE A 63 -20.50 -4.42 -2.95
N CYS A 64 -19.36 -4.97 -3.36
CA CYS A 64 -19.07 -6.39 -3.18
C CYS A 64 -18.95 -6.79 -1.71
N ALA A 65 -18.41 -5.91 -0.86
CA ALA A 65 -18.29 -6.15 0.57
C ALA A 65 -19.66 -6.24 1.29
N ILE A 66 -20.71 -5.59 0.78
CA ILE A 66 -22.07 -5.67 1.37
C ILE A 66 -22.56 -7.11 1.46
N LYS A 67 -22.30 -7.95 0.45
CA LYS A 67 -22.70 -9.37 0.46
C LYS A 67 -22.06 -10.18 1.58
N ALA A 68 -20.92 -9.73 2.10
CA ALA A 68 -20.28 -10.38 3.24
C ALA A 68 -21.02 -10.05 4.56
N LEU A 69 -21.70 -8.90 4.65
CA LEU A 69 -22.50 -8.51 5.82
C LEU A 69 -23.78 -9.33 5.97
N ASP A 70 -24.33 -9.91 4.89
CA ASP A 70 -25.53 -10.76 4.96
C ASP A 70 -25.31 -12.01 5.84
N ASN A 71 -24.06 -12.43 6.04
CA ASN A 71 -23.70 -13.55 6.90
C ASN A 71 -23.34 -13.14 8.33
N VAL A 72 -23.37 -11.84 8.65
CA VAL A 72 -23.08 -11.32 9.98
C VAL A 72 -24.39 -11.21 10.75
N GLN A 73 -24.63 -12.15 11.66
CA GLN A 73 -25.68 -12.02 12.68
C GLN A 73 -25.19 -11.03 13.74
N ALA A 74 -25.60 -9.77 13.63
CA ALA A 74 -25.42 -8.79 14.68
C ALA A 74 -26.59 -8.90 15.67
N GLU A 75 -26.36 -9.54 16.82
CA GLU A 75 -27.24 -9.41 17.98
C GLU A 75 -26.93 -8.07 18.66
N GLY A 76 -27.82 -7.09 18.47
CA GLY A 76 -28.08 -5.94 19.34
C GLY A 76 -26.90 -5.04 19.74
N ASP A 77 -26.86 -3.83 19.17
CA ASP A 77 -26.52 -2.65 19.98
C ASP A 77 -27.77 -1.76 19.98
N GLU A 78 -28.61 -1.95 21.01
CA GLU A 78 -29.60 -0.95 21.37
C GLU A 78 -28.86 0.24 22.01
N LEU A 79 -29.05 1.42 21.40
CA LEU A 79 -28.73 2.79 21.85
C LEU A 79 -27.32 3.34 21.57
#